data_AF-A0A248JVZ0-F1
#
_entry.id   AF-A0A248JVZ0-F1
#
_cell.length_a   1.000
_cell.length_b   1.000
_cell.length_c   1.000
_cell.angle_alpha   90.00
_cell.angle_beta   90.00
_cell.angle_gamma   90.00
#
_symmetry.space_group_name_H-M   'P 1'
#
loop_
_entity.id
_entity.type
_entity.pdbx_description
1 polymer ?
#
loop_
_entity_poly.entity_id
_entity_poly.type
_entity_poly.pdbx_seq_one_letter_code
_entity_poly.pdbx_strand_id
1 'polypeptide(L)'
;MHEVPAIGQTGRSGIVAVGATAFLLAIAEFRLISFYFLDYIVQNVAAAQGVLDGLPHWRVYQSRVLGPLVMAAVSWLGPSLLNAYFITGIGALTAAAVVTFRVGRRLEGPAGGWAAMMGLLALFPLVLSRPWLYIWDFFILVIGATFLLLVVRRAPWWAFLALMAVAFLNHESALFIAIWMAVQGLADNWMRWRLAWRQWDWRLLGGGVVGGVVGLEVVELLRTLLLNREIGPELFADASQIGDHTGGMHIKLLRNLGSVIDWFITFDYSFPFLIPLLLLCAVAVVGVLLARYRLKAAGLAVYVAAQVAALCIAAELAETRVLLQLVPFLAVAPLLLNRTRWLDEEAIKAPAP
;
A
#
# COMPACT_ATOMS: atom_id res chain seq x y z
N MET A 1 -33.26 10.51 18.96
CA MET A 1 -32.14 9.55 18.99
C MET A 1 -32.55 8.37 18.11
N HIS A 2 -31.96 8.23 16.93
CA HIS A 2 -32.15 7.02 16.14
C HIS A 2 -31.17 5.96 16.65
N GLU A 3 -31.70 4.87 17.21
CA GLU A 3 -30.92 3.66 17.46
C GLU A 3 -30.26 3.27 16.15
N VAL A 4 -28.93 3.39 16.10
CA VAL A 4 -28.16 2.80 15.01
C VAL A 4 -28.31 1.29 15.20
N PRO A 5 -28.97 0.56 14.28
CA PRO A 5 -29.18 -0.86 14.43
C PRO A 5 -27.82 -1.49 14.70
N ALA A 6 -27.77 -2.34 15.73
CA ALA A 6 -26.57 -3.06 16.11
C ALA A 6 -25.91 -3.60 14.83
N ILE A 7 -24.60 -3.37 14.69
CA ILE A 7 -23.78 -3.91 13.58
C ILE A 7 -23.70 -5.43 13.80
N GLY A 8 -24.83 -6.08 13.64
CA GLY A 8 -25.13 -7.44 14.03
C GLY A 8 -25.51 -8.20 12.77
N GLN A 9 -24.60 -9.08 12.37
CA GLN A 9 -24.83 -10.12 11.37
C GLN A 9 -25.15 -9.60 9.97
N THR A 10 -24.10 -9.21 9.23
CA THR A 10 -24.09 -9.75 7.85
C THR A 10 -24.09 -11.25 8.01
N GLY A 11 -25.19 -11.90 7.65
CA GLY A 11 -25.28 -13.35 7.66
C GLY A 11 -24.06 -13.94 6.95
N ARG A 12 -23.68 -15.17 7.33
CA ARG A 12 -22.54 -15.89 6.71
C ARG A 12 -22.61 -15.84 5.17
N SER A 13 -23.81 -15.85 4.61
CA SER A 13 -24.09 -15.67 3.18
C SER A 13 -23.48 -14.39 2.57
N GLY A 14 -23.54 -13.26 3.27
CA GLY A 14 -23.03 -11.98 2.75
C GLY A 14 -21.50 -11.96 2.63
N ILE A 15 -20.77 -12.58 3.56
CA ILE A 15 -19.30 -12.65 3.48
C ILE A 15 -18.87 -13.59 2.35
N VAL A 16 -19.56 -14.72 2.18
CA VAL A 16 -19.30 -15.65 1.07
C VAL A 16 -19.54 -14.97 -0.27
N ALA A 17 -20.63 -14.21 -0.42
CA ALA A 17 -20.92 -13.47 -1.64
C ALA A 17 -19.83 -12.43 -1.97
N VAL A 18 -19.40 -11.63 -0.98
CA VAL A 18 -18.32 -10.65 -1.17
C VAL A 18 -17.01 -11.34 -1.57
N GLY A 19 -16.65 -12.43 -0.90
CA GLY A 19 -15.44 -13.20 -1.21
C GLY A 19 -15.48 -13.79 -2.62
N ALA A 20 -16.62 -14.38 -3.02
CA ALA A 20 -16.82 -14.93 -4.35
C ALA A 20 -16.76 -13.85 -5.43
N THR A 21 -17.40 -12.69 -5.23
CA THR A 21 -17.32 -11.57 -6.18
C THR A 21 -15.91 -11.02 -6.29
N ALA A 22 -15.20 -10.81 -5.17
CA ALA A 22 -13.81 -10.37 -5.18
C ALA A 22 -12.91 -11.36 -5.93
N PHE A 23 -13.12 -12.66 -5.73
CA PHE A 23 -12.35 -13.71 -6.42
C PHE A 23 -12.61 -13.74 -7.92
N LEU A 24 -13.88 -13.69 -8.34
CA LEU A 24 -14.24 -13.66 -9.77
C LEU A 24 -13.69 -12.43 -10.49
N LEU A 25 -13.74 -11.25 -9.84
CA LEU A 25 -13.17 -10.03 -10.39
C LEU A 25 -11.64 -10.08 -10.41
N ALA A 26 -10.99 -10.62 -9.39
CA ALA A 26 -9.55 -10.84 -9.41
C ALA A 26 -9.12 -11.78 -10.55
N ILE A 27 -9.89 -12.83 -10.86
CA ILE A 27 -9.65 -13.67 -12.05
C ILE A 27 -9.79 -12.85 -13.34
N ALA A 28 -10.82 -12.00 -13.43
CA ALA A 28 -11.03 -11.14 -14.61
C ALA A 28 -9.86 -10.15 -14.80
N GLU A 29 -9.40 -9.50 -13.72
CA GLU A 29 -8.21 -8.65 -13.71
C GLU A 29 -6.97 -9.44 -14.13
N PHE A 30 -6.81 -10.68 -13.68
CA PHE A 30 -5.68 -11.51 -14.08
C PHE A 30 -5.71 -11.94 -15.53
N ARG A 31 -6.88 -12.08 -16.15
CA ARG A 31 -6.99 -12.26 -17.60
C ARG A 31 -6.51 -11.01 -18.34
N LEU A 32 -6.89 -9.82 -17.86
CA LEU A 32 -6.40 -8.55 -18.40
C LEU A 32 -4.87 -8.42 -18.24
N ILE A 33 -4.33 -8.72 -17.05
CA ILE A 33 -2.89 -8.76 -16.79
C ILE A 33 -2.19 -9.73 -17.75
N SER A 34 -2.73 -10.93 -17.93
CA SER A 34 -2.13 -11.94 -18.81
C SER A 34 -2.05 -11.45 -20.26
N PHE A 35 -3.08 -10.74 -20.72
CA PHE A 35 -3.09 -10.13 -22.03
C PHE A 35 -2.10 -8.96 -22.13
N TYR A 36 -2.08 -8.07 -21.14
CA TYR A 36 -1.28 -6.85 -21.16
C TYR A 36 0.22 -7.11 -20.91
N PHE A 37 0.57 -8.12 -20.10
CA PHE A 37 1.95 -8.46 -19.72
C PHE A 37 2.46 -9.77 -20.35
N LEU A 38 1.81 -10.27 -21.41
CA LEU A 38 2.11 -11.60 -21.97
C LEU A 38 3.62 -11.85 -22.17
N ASP A 39 4.31 -10.87 -22.74
CA ASP A 39 5.74 -10.96 -23.09
C ASP A 39 6.68 -10.78 -21.88
N TYR A 40 6.16 -10.31 -20.74
CA TYR A 40 6.95 -9.93 -19.56
C TYR A 40 6.69 -10.80 -18.33
N ILE A 41 5.61 -11.58 -18.29
CA ILE A 41 5.26 -12.40 -17.11
C ILE A 41 6.39 -13.36 -16.74
N VAL A 42 7.03 -14.02 -17.71
CA VAL A 42 8.15 -14.93 -17.43
C VAL A 42 9.32 -14.20 -16.77
N GLN A 43 9.62 -12.97 -17.22
CA GLN A 43 10.66 -12.13 -16.61
C GLN A 43 10.27 -11.70 -15.19
N ASN A 44 9.00 -11.36 -14.95
CA ASN A 44 8.49 -11.02 -13.62
C ASN A 44 8.58 -12.20 -12.64
N VAL A 45 8.28 -13.42 -13.11
CA VAL A 45 8.43 -14.67 -12.33
C VAL A 45 9.90 -14.96 -12.04
N ALA A 46 10.78 -14.81 -13.04
CA ALA A 46 12.22 -14.98 -12.87
C ALA A 46 12.79 -13.96 -11.87
N ALA A 47 12.34 -12.71 -11.90
CA ALA A 47 12.75 -11.69 -10.94
C ALA A 47 12.32 -12.04 -9.50
N ALA A 48 11.12 -12.61 -9.33
CA ALA A 48 10.66 -13.09 -8.02
C ALA A 48 11.53 -14.25 -7.51
N GLN A 49 11.84 -15.22 -8.38
CA GLN A 49 12.76 -16.31 -8.04
C GLN A 49 14.18 -15.79 -7.73
N GLY A 50 14.66 -14.81 -8.49
CA GLY A 50 15.95 -14.17 -8.26
C GLY A 50 16.10 -13.59 -6.86
N VAL A 51 15.03 -13.03 -6.27
CA VAL A 51 15.08 -12.59 -4.86
C VAL A 51 15.34 -13.74 -3.89
N LEU A 52 14.76 -14.93 -4.12
CA LEU A 52 14.99 -16.11 -3.27
C LEU A 52 16.38 -16.72 -3.49
N ASP A 53 16.90 -16.63 -4.71
CA ASP A 53 18.23 -17.14 -5.08
C ASP A 53 19.37 -16.16 -4.71
N GLY A 54 19.04 -15.00 -4.13
CA GLY A 54 20.01 -13.94 -3.84
C GLY A 54 20.56 -13.24 -5.09
N LEU A 55 19.85 -13.35 -6.21
CA LEU A 55 20.15 -12.77 -7.52
C LEU A 55 19.06 -11.75 -7.93
N PRO A 56 18.81 -10.68 -7.16
CA PRO A 56 17.80 -9.72 -7.51
C PRO A 56 18.27 -8.86 -8.69
N HIS A 57 17.32 -8.29 -9.45
CA HIS A 57 17.67 -7.29 -10.47
C HIS A 57 18.46 -6.13 -9.86
N TRP A 58 18.05 -5.66 -8.68
CA TRP A 58 18.69 -4.56 -7.96
C TRP A 58 18.75 -4.90 -6.47
N ARG A 59 19.80 -4.50 -5.77
CA ARG A 59 19.94 -4.76 -4.31
C ARG A 59 18.75 -4.26 -3.50
N VAL A 60 18.16 -3.13 -3.90
CA VAL A 60 16.97 -2.56 -3.24
C VAL A 60 15.79 -3.54 -3.23
N TYR A 61 15.71 -4.48 -4.18
CA TYR A 61 14.66 -5.50 -4.26
C TYR A 61 14.93 -6.74 -3.39
N GLN A 62 16.15 -6.94 -2.88
CA GLN A 62 16.51 -8.14 -2.13
C GLN A 62 15.66 -8.32 -0.85
N SER A 63 15.19 -7.24 -0.24
CA SER A 63 14.35 -7.28 0.95
C SER A 63 12.89 -7.67 0.67
N ARG A 64 12.49 -7.84 -0.60
CA ARG A 64 11.10 -8.11 -1.02
C ARG A 64 10.77 -9.60 -1.01
N VAL A 65 11.03 -10.27 0.11
CA VAL A 65 10.96 -11.73 0.25
C VAL A 65 9.54 -12.28 0.43
N LEU A 66 8.59 -11.49 0.95
CA LEU A 66 7.24 -11.97 1.31
C LEU A 66 6.51 -12.56 0.10
N GLY A 67 6.37 -11.80 -0.98
CA GLY A 67 5.69 -12.26 -2.19
C GLY A 67 6.33 -13.50 -2.80
N PRO A 68 7.65 -13.51 -3.06
CA PRO A 68 8.38 -14.68 -3.55
C PRO A 68 8.25 -15.91 -2.64
N LEU A 69 8.34 -15.76 -1.32
CA LEU A 69 8.18 -16.88 -0.39
C LEU A 69 6.78 -17.50 -0.46
N VAL A 70 5.73 -16.69 -0.52
CA VAL A 70 4.36 -17.20 -0.67
C VAL A 70 4.19 -17.88 -2.03
N MET A 71 4.74 -17.30 -3.10
CA MET A 71 4.73 -17.89 -4.44
C MET A 71 5.44 -19.25 -4.46
N ALA A 72 6.62 -19.36 -3.85
CA ALA A 72 7.38 -20.61 -3.76
C ALA A 72 6.63 -21.66 -2.92
N ALA A 73 6.00 -21.26 -1.80
CA ALA A 73 5.18 -22.15 -0.99
C ALA A 73 3.98 -22.70 -1.77
N VAL A 74 3.34 -21.89 -2.62
CA VAL A 74 2.27 -22.35 -3.52
C VAL A 74 2.82 -23.32 -4.57
N SER A 75 4.00 -23.05 -5.14
CA SER A 75 4.62 -23.93 -6.14
C SER A 75 4.99 -25.30 -5.56
N TRP A 76 5.37 -25.37 -4.28
CA TRP A 76 5.66 -26.63 -3.58
C TRP A 76 4.44 -27.57 -3.50
N LEU A 77 3.21 -27.04 -3.64
CA LEU A 77 1.99 -27.85 -3.68
C LEU A 77 1.75 -28.52 -5.05
N GLY A 78 2.65 -28.34 -6.02
CA GLY A 78 2.59 -28.97 -7.35
C GLY A 78 2.50 -28.03 -8.56
N PRO A 79 1.94 -26.80 -8.48
CA PRO A 79 1.93 -25.88 -9.62
C PRO A 79 3.34 -25.46 -10.06
N SER A 80 3.52 -25.22 -11.37
CA SER A 80 4.72 -24.54 -11.88
C SER A 80 4.85 -23.13 -11.28
N LEU A 81 6.07 -22.56 -11.25
CA LEU A 81 6.29 -21.20 -10.74
C LEU A 81 5.40 -20.15 -11.41
N LEU A 82 5.18 -20.28 -12.72
CA LEU A 82 4.27 -19.43 -13.49
C LEU A 82 2.82 -19.53 -12.98
N ASN A 83 2.32 -20.74 -12.77
CA ASN A 83 0.97 -20.93 -12.23
C ASN A 83 0.89 -20.48 -10.76
N ALA A 84 1.94 -20.68 -9.99
CA ALA A 84 2.04 -20.20 -8.61
C ALA A 84 1.99 -18.68 -8.52
N TYR A 85 2.63 -17.97 -9.46
CA TYR A 85 2.53 -16.51 -9.60
C TYR A 85 1.08 -16.07 -9.81
N PHE A 86 0.37 -16.69 -10.77
CA PHE A 86 -1.04 -16.38 -11.03
C PHE A 86 -1.93 -16.66 -9.82
N ILE A 87 -1.81 -17.85 -9.21
CA ILE A 87 -2.61 -18.24 -8.04
C ILE A 87 -2.36 -17.27 -6.87
N THR A 88 -1.09 -16.96 -6.59
CA THR A 88 -0.70 -16.06 -5.49
C THR A 88 -1.21 -14.66 -5.73
N GLY A 89 -1.06 -14.14 -6.94
CA GLY A 89 -1.53 -12.80 -7.30
C GLY A 89 -3.06 -12.67 -7.25
N ILE A 90 -3.81 -13.66 -7.78
CA ILE A 90 -5.28 -13.70 -7.67
C ILE A 90 -5.70 -13.73 -6.20
N GLY A 91 -5.04 -14.57 -5.38
CA GLY A 91 -5.29 -14.67 -3.95
C GLY A 91 -5.04 -13.35 -3.22
N ALA A 92 -3.91 -12.69 -3.49
CA ALA A 92 -3.56 -11.40 -2.90
C ALA A 92 -4.53 -10.28 -3.31
N LEU A 93 -4.89 -10.18 -4.60
CA LEU A 93 -5.86 -9.18 -5.08
C LEU A 93 -7.25 -9.42 -4.50
N THR A 94 -7.68 -10.69 -4.39
CA THR A 94 -8.93 -11.07 -3.70
C THR A 94 -8.90 -10.62 -2.25
N ALA A 95 -7.80 -10.89 -1.53
CA ALA A 95 -7.64 -10.49 -0.14
C ALA A 95 -7.68 -8.96 0.01
N ALA A 96 -6.98 -8.22 -0.84
CA ALA A 96 -6.99 -6.75 -0.84
C ALA A 96 -8.41 -6.21 -1.06
N ALA A 97 -9.15 -6.73 -2.05
CA ALA A 97 -10.52 -6.35 -2.35
C ALA A 97 -11.48 -6.63 -1.15
N VAL A 98 -11.39 -7.80 -0.53
CA VAL A 98 -12.20 -8.15 0.66
C VAL A 98 -11.86 -7.27 1.86
N VAL A 99 -10.59 -6.99 2.10
CA VAL A 99 -10.17 -6.10 3.19
C VAL A 99 -10.68 -4.68 2.93
N THR A 100 -10.55 -4.17 1.71
CA THR A 100 -11.06 -2.84 1.31
C THR A 100 -12.59 -2.76 1.42
N PHE A 101 -13.32 -3.84 1.09
CA PHE A 101 -14.76 -3.92 1.39
C PHE A 101 -15.03 -3.73 2.88
N ARG A 102 -14.24 -4.34 3.78
CA ARG A 102 -14.40 -4.17 5.22
C ARG A 102 -14.08 -2.75 5.69
N VAL A 103 -13.12 -2.07 5.06
CA VAL A 103 -12.84 -0.64 5.31
C VAL A 103 -14.06 0.19 4.94
N GLY A 104 -14.51 0.09 3.69
CA GLY A 104 -15.66 0.83 3.19
C GLY A 104 -16.93 0.53 3.98
N ARG A 105 -17.13 -0.72 4.41
CA ARG A 105 -18.27 -1.11 5.24
C ARG A 105 -18.23 -0.49 6.63
N ARG A 106 -17.06 -0.36 7.25
CA ARG A 106 -16.94 0.34 8.53
C ARG A 106 -17.21 1.84 8.37
N LEU A 107 -16.89 2.39 7.19
CA LEU A 107 -17.10 3.80 6.84
C LEU A 107 -18.51 4.14 6.38
N GLU A 108 -19.26 3.33 5.63
CA GLU A 108 -20.63 3.73 5.19
C GLU A 108 -21.61 2.55 5.13
N GLY A 109 -21.33 1.45 5.85
CA GLY A 109 -22.17 0.25 5.79
C GLY A 109 -22.01 -0.50 4.47
N PRO A 110 -22.94 -1.42 4.13
CA PRO A 110 -22.77 -2.33 2.99
C PRO A 110 -22.47 -1.63 1.66
N ALA A 111 -23.13 -0.51 1.36
CA ALA A 111 -22.93 0.25 0.13
C ALA A 111 -21.50 0.81 0.03
N GLY A 112 -20.98 1.40 1.12
CA GLY A 112 -19.59 1.86 1.18
C GLY A 112 -18.58 0.72 1.00
N GLY A 113 -18.90 -0.47 1.52
CA GLY A 113 -18.05 -1.66 1.30
C GLY A 113 -17.94 -2.01 -0.18
N TRP A 114 -19.06 -2.08 -0.89
CA TRP A 114 -19.09 -2.35 -2.33
C TRP A 114 -18.37 -1.24 -3.13
N ALA A 115 -18.66 0.02 -2.82
CA ALA A 115 -18.02 1.17 -3.47
C ALA A 115 -16.50 1.14 -3.33
N ALA A 116 -15.97 0.92 -2.12
CA ALA A 116 -14.54 0.82 -1.88
C ALA A 116 -13.90 -0.37 -2.62
N MET A 117 -14.56 -1.53 -2.61
CA MET A 117 -14.05 -2.73 -3.29
C MET A 117 -13.97 -2.53 -4.81
N MET A 118 -15.03 -1.99 -5.42
CA MET A 118 -15.06 -1.67 -6.84
C MET A 118 -14.06 -0.57 -7.19
N GLY A 119 -13.91 0.45 -6.33
CA GLY A 119 -12.92 1.49 -6.49
C GLY A 119 -11.49 0.93 -6.52
N LEU A 120 -11.16 -0.01 -5.63
CA LEU A 120 -9.85 -0.68 -5.64
C LEU A 120 -9.64 -1.48 -6.93
N LEU A 121 -10.63 -2.28 -7.33
CA LEU A 121 -10.53 -3.11 -8.52
C LEU A 121 -10.49 -2.29 -9.81
N ALA A 122 -11.14 -1.11 -9.86
CA ALA A 122 -11.06 -0.21 -11.00
C ALA A 122 -9.74 0.57 -11.05
N LEU A 123 -9.23 1.03 -9.90
CA LEU A 123 -7.96 1.76 -9.83
C LEU A 123 -6.74 0.87 -10.08
N PHE A 124 -6.81 -0.41 -9.72
CA PHE A 124 -5.72 -1.35 -9.92
C PHE A 124 -5.21 -1.43 -11.37
N PRO A 125 -6.05 -1.77 -12.38
CA PRO A 125 -5.60 -1.82 -13.77
C PRO A 125 -5.22 -0.46 -14.34
N LEU A 126 -5.79 0.65 -13.83
CA LEU A 126 -5.46 2.01 -14.27
C LEU A 126 -4.02 2.43 -13.93
N VAL A 127 -3.41 1.80 -12.93
CA VAL A 127 -2.02 2.09 -12.53
C VAL A 127 -1.04 0.99 -12.93
N LEU A 128 -1.44 0.08 -13.81
CA LEU A 128 -0.52 -0.92 -14.36
C LEU A 128 0.26 -0.31 -15.54
N SER A 129 1.57 -0.52 -15.57
CA SER A 129 2.39 -0.26 -16.75
C SER A 129 3.32 -1.43 -17.02
N ARG A 130 3.61 -1.63 -18.30
CA ARG A 130 4.65 -2.55 -18.75
C ARG A 130 6.03 -1.95 -18.45
N PRO A 131 7.07 -2.79 -18.28
CA PRO A 131 7.04 -4.25 -18.35
C PRO A 131 6.84 -4.95 -17.00
N TRP A 132 6.91 -4.20 -15.90
CA TRP A 132 7.07 -4.77 -14.57
C TRP A 132 5.74 -4.87 -13.82
N LEU A 133 5.40 -6.08 -13.39
CA LEU A 133 4.38 -6.32 -12.38
C LEU A 133 4.88 -7.51 -11.57
N TYR A 134 5.45 -7.25 -10.41
CA TYR A 134 6.05 -8.29 -9.60
C TYR A 134 5.07 -8.81 -8.56
N ILE A 135 5.36 -9.99 -8.02
CA ILE A 135 4.44 -10.63 -7.07
C ILE A 135 4.26 -9.81 -5.78
N TRP A 136 5.30 -9.12 -5.31
CA TRP A 136 5.24 -8.25 -4.13
C TRP A 136 4.37 -6.99 -4.33
N ASP A 137 4.09 -6.59 -5.57
CA ASP A 137 3.25 -5.42 -5.87
C ASP A 137 1.78 -5.69 -5.46
N PHE A 138 1.31 -6.93 -5.55
CA PHE A 138 -0.02 -7.32 -5.05
C PHE A 138 -0.12 -7.28 -3.53
N PHE A 139 0.96 -7.63 -2.83
CA PHE A 139 0.98 -7.60 -1.37
C PHE A 139 0.99 -6.16 -0.83
N ILE A 140 1.50 -5.18 -1.59
CA ILE A 140 1.38 -3.76 -1.23
C ILE A 140 -0.10 -3.36 -1.09
N LEU A 141 -0.98 -3.85 -1.97
CA LEU A 141 -2.42 -3.58 -1.90
C LEU A 141 -3.05 -4.19 -0.64
N VAL A 142 -2.68 -5.44 -0.30
CA VAL A 142 -3.18 -6.12 0.90
C VAL A 142 -2.72 -5.40 2.17
N ILE A 143 -1.45 -5.01 2.24
CA ILE A 143 -0.86 -4.28 3.36
C ILE A 143 -1.54 -2.91 3.51
N GLY A 144 -1.66 -2.14 2.42
CA GLY A 144 -2.30 -0.83 2.45
C GLY A 144 -3.78 -0.89 2.85
N ALA A 145 -4.53 -1.85 2.32
CA ALA A 145 -5.92 -2.07 2.71
C ALA A 145 -6.05 -2.48 4.18
N THR A 146 -5.15 -3.35 4.67
CA THR A 146 -5.14 -3.80 6.06
C THR A 146 -4.77 -2.66 6.99
N PHE A 147 -3.78 -1.84 6.63
CA PHE A 147 -3.43 -0.63 7.36
C PHE A 147 -4.64 0.28 7.52
N LEU A 148 -5.35 0.59 6.43
CA LEU A 148 -6.56 1.42 6.49
C LEU A 148 -7.66 0.80 7.35
N LEU A 149 -7.81 -0.53 7.32
CA LEU A 149 -8.75 -1.23 8.20
C LEU A 149 -8.38 -1.06 9.67
N LEU A 150 -7.09 -1.14 10.02
CA LEU A 150 -6.60 -0.90 11.38
C LEU A 150 -6.83 0.55 11.81
N VAL A 151 -6.55 1.52 10.94
CA VAL A 151 -6.82 2.96 11.19
C VAL A 151 -8.30 3.19 11.49
N VAL A 152 -9.19 2.74 10.60
CA VAL A 152 -10.64 2.96 10.74
C VAL A 152 -11.23 2.17 11.92
N ARG A 153 -10.62 1.03 12.30
CA ARG A 153 -10.99 0.28 13.51
C ARG A 153 -10.38 0.84 14.80
N ARG A 154 -9.45 1.80 14.71
CA ARG A 154 -8.63 2.26 15.84
C ARG A 154 -8.00 1.10 16.58
N ALA A 155 -7.33 0.23 15.81
CA ALA A 155 -6.62 -0.90 16.38
C ALA A 155 -5.56 -0.43 17.39
N PRO A 156 -5.19 -1.25 18.37
CA PRO A 156 -4.10 -0.93 19.28
C PRO A 156 -2.75 -0.88 18.53
N TRP A 157 -1.80 -0.11 19.07
CA TRP A 157 -0.45 0.10 18.48
C TRP A 157 0.28 -1.19 18.08
N TRP A 158 0.14 -2.26 18.86
CA TRP A 158 0.80 -3.55 18.58
C TRP A 158 0.29 -4.20 17.28
N ALA A 159 -0.95 -3.93 16.86
CA ALA A 159 -1.48 -4.45 15.60
C ALA A 159 -0.80 -3.80 14.39
N PHE A 160 -0.44 -2.51 14.52
CA PHE A 160 0.34 -1.81 13.50
C PHE A 160 1.78 -2.31 13.47
N LEU A 161 2.39 -2.60 14.61
CA LEU A 161 3.71 -3.23 14.65
C LEU A 161 3.71 -4.62 14.00
N ALA A 162 2.70 -5.44 14.27
CA ALA A 162 2.55 -6.74 13.65
C ALA A 162 2.40 -6.63 12.13
N LEU A 163 1.56 -5.70 11.65
CA LEU A 163 1.42 -5.43 10.21
C LEU A 163 2.76 -4.96 9.61
N MET A 164 3.45 -4.05 10.30
CA MET A 164 4.71 -3.48 9.84
C MET A 164 5.83 -4.53 9.78
N ALA A 165 5.91 -5.44 10.76
CA ALA A 165 6.86 -6.54 10.75
C ALA A 165 6.70 -7.43 9.50
N VAL A 166 5.45 -7.75 9.12
CA VAL A 166 5.16 -8.49 7.88
C VAL A 166 5.42 -7.62 6.64
N ALA A 167 5.06 -6.34 6.70
CA ALA A 167 5.19 -5.43 5.56
C ALA A 167 6.64 -5.12 5.18
N PHE A 168 7.57 -5.05 6.14
CA PHE A 168 9.00 -4.88 5.86
C PHE A 168 9.61 -6.05 5.10
N LEU A 169 9.04 -7.26 5.21
CA LEU A 169 9.42 -8.39 4.38
C LEU A 169 8.94 -8.25 2.93
N ASN A 170 8.06 -7.29 2.64
CA ASN A 170 7.53 -7.04 1.29
C ASN A 170 8.12 -5.81 0.62
N HIS A 171 8.21 -4.68 1.35
CA HIS A 171 8.69 -3.41 0.81
C HIS A 171 9.13 -2.46 1.93
N GLU A 172 10.19 -1.67 1.72
CA GLU A 172 10.59 -0.62 2.68
C GLU A 172 9.55 0.51 2.86
N SER A 173 8.51 0.55 2.02
CA SER A 173 7.42 1.54 2.15
C SER A 173 6.55 1.27 3.38
N ALA A 174 6.73 0.11 4.04
CA ALA A 174 6.23 -0.13 5.38
C ALA A 174 6.65 0.96 6.39
N LEU A 175 7.75 1.67 6.13
CA LEU A 175 8.17 2.84 6.91
C LEU A 175 7.08 3.93 7.00
N PHE A 176 6.19 4.05 6.01
CA PHE A 176 5.08 5.00 6.08
C PHE A 176 4.11 4.65 7.23
N ILE A 177 3.94 3.38 7.58
CA ILE A 177 3.15 2.97 8.76
C ILE A 177 3.81 3.50 10.04
N ALA A 178 5.14 3.42 10.15
CA ALA A 178 5.91 3.97 11.27
C ALA A 178 5.73 5.50 11.39
N ILE A 179 5.84 6.21 10.26
CA ILE A 179 5.61 7.66 10.17
C ILE A 179 4.19 8.00 10.62
N TRP A 180 3.18 7.26 10.14
CA TRP A 180 1.79 7.43 10.57
C TRP A 180 1.66 7.28 12.09
N MET A 181 2.21 6.20 12.67
CA MET A 181 2.15 5.94 14.11
C MET A 181 2.79 7.08 14.91
N ALA A 182 3.97 7.54 14.49
CA ALA A 182 4.67 8.64 15.15
C ALA A 182 3.86 9.94 15.11
N VAL A 183 3.39 10.33 13.93
CA VAL A 183 2.63 11.58 13.74
C VAL A 183 1.29 11.52 14.44
N GLN A 184 0.56 10.40 14.33
CA GLN A 184 -0.73 10.24 15.00
C GLN A 184 -0.55 10.28 16.52
N GLY A 185 0.45 9.57 17.06
CA GLY A 185 0.74 9.60 18.49
C GLY A 185 1.11 11.00 18.98
N LEU A 186 1.88 11.75 18.20
CA LEU A 186 2.18 13.15 18.51
C LEU A 186 0.93 14.04 18.45
N ALA A 187 0.10 13.90 17.42
CA ALA A 187 -1.13 14.67 17.25
C ALA A 187 -2.14 14.41 18.39
N ASP A 188 -2.32 13.14 18.77
CA ASP A 188 -3.20 12.73 19.88
C ASP A 188 -2.71 13.29 21.22
N ASN A 189 -1.41 13.21 21.48
CA ASN A 189 -0.80 13.80 22.69
C ASN A 189 -0.89 15.33 22.69
N TRP A 190 -0.71 15.99 21.54
CA TRP A 190 -0.85 17.44 21.41
C TRP A 190 -2.28 17.92 21.69
N MET A 191 -3.28 17.20 21.18
CA MET A 191 -4.69 17.48 21.46
C MET A 191 -5.01 17.33 22.97
N ARG A 192 -4.37 16.37 23.66
CA ARG A 192 -4.53 16.14 25.11
C ARG A 192 -3.66 17.03 25.99
N TRP A 193 -2.59 17.65 25.47
CA TRP A 193 -1.64 18.46 26.26
C TRP A 193 -2.37 19.45 27.15
N ARG A 194 -3.36 20.17 26.59
CA ARG A 194 -4.12 21.20 27.31
C ARG A 194 -4.83 20.69 28.57
N LEU A 195 -5.02 19.39 28.71
CA LEU A 195 -5.74 18.76 29.83
C LEU A 195 -4.78 18.16 30.88
N ALA A 196 -3.69 17.50 30.47
CA ALA A 196 -2.63 17.03 31.40
C ALA A 196 -1.40 16.47 30.66
N TRP A 197 -0.26 17.16 30.72
CA TRP A 197 1.00 16.68 30.12
C TRP A 197 1.50 15.34 30.71
N ARG A 198 1.11 15.00 31.95
CA ARG A 198 1.51 13.74 32.61
C ARG A 198 0.87 12.49 32.02
N GLN A 199 -0.14 12.63 31.15
CA GLN A 199 -0.90 11.51 30.58
C GLN A 199 -0.56 11.22 29.11
N TRP A 200 0.65 11.61 28.66
CA TRP A 200 1.08 11.31 27.29
C TRP A 200 1.15 9.80 27.07
N ASP A 201 0.45 9.34 26.03
CA ASP A 201 0.55 7.94 25.58
C ASP A 201 1.68 7.82 24.57
N TRP A 202 2.80 7.26 25.04
CA TRP A 202 4.00 7.06 24.23
C TRP A 202 3.94 5.79 23.38
N ARG A 203 2.92 4.94 23.52
CA ARG A 203 2.92 3.61 22.89
C ARG A 203 2.86 3.69 21.38
N LEU A 204 2.00 4.54 20.84
CA LEU A 204 1.88 4.71 19.39
C LEU A 204 3.10 5.44 18.81
N LEU A 205 3.51 6.55 19.44
CA LEU A 205 4.68 7.34 19.02
C LEU A 205 5.98 6.54 19.11
N GLY A 206 6.28 5.98 20.28
CA GLY A 206 7.45 5.16 20.54
C GLY A 206 7.45 3.87 19.71
N GLY A 207 6.29 3.23 19.55
CA GLY A 207 6.14 2.08 18.65
C GLY A 207 6.48 2.43 17.21
N GLY A 208 6.01 3.57 16.70
CA GLY A 208 6.36 4.06 15.37
C GLY A 208 7.86 4.30 15.21
N VAL A 209 8.48 5.04 16.13
CA VAL A 209 9.93 5.35 16.07
C VAL A 209 10.78 4.09 16.16
N VAL A 210 10.59 3.27 17.20
CA VAL A 210 11.37 2.05 17.43
C VAL A 210 11.14 1.05 16.31
N GLY A 211 9.89 0.81 15.93
CA GLY A 211 9.57 -0.13 14.87
C GLY A 211 10.03 0.33 13.48
N GLY A 212 10.09 1.64 13.23
CA GLY A 212 10.69 2.20 12.01
C GLY A 212 12.20 1.94 11.94
N VAL A 213 12.93 2.21 13.02
CA VAL A 213 14.39 1.94 13.10
C VAL A 213 14.66 0.44 12.96
N VAL A 214 14.03 -0.39 13.78
CA VAL A 214 14.19 -1.86 13.72
C VAL A 214 13.82 -2.41 12.34
N GLY A 215 12.76 -1.89 11.72
CA GLY A 215 12.36 -2.29 10.38
C GLY A 215 13.37 -1.97 9.29
N LEU A 216 14.01 -0.80 9.35
CA LEU A 216 15.10 -0.44 8.44
C LEU A 216 16.32 -1.34 8.62
N GLU A 217 16.68 -1.66 9.88
CA GLU A 217 17.75 -2.61 10.18
C GLU A 217 17.42 -4.01 9.64
N VAL A 218 16.18 -4.47 9.77
CA VAL A 218 15.74 -5.75 9.20
C VAL A 218 15.85 -5.74 7.67
N VAL A 219 15.44 -4.66 7.00
CA VAL A 219 15.57 -4.52 5.55
C VAL A 219 17.03 -4.60 5.11
N GLU A 220 17.92 -3.89 5.81
CA GLU A 220 19.36 -3.89 5.49
C GLU A 220 20.01 -5.24 5.79
N LEU A 221 19.62 -5.90 6.88
CA LEU A 221 20.05 -7.25 7.23
C LEU A 221 19.65 -8.24 6.14
N LEU A 222 18.40 -8.20 5.67
CA LEU A 222 17.93 -9.05 4.57
C LEU A 222 18.72 -8.78 3.29
N ARG A 223 18.97 -7.51 2.96
CA ARG A 223 19.79 -7.11 1.80
C ARG A 223 21.23 -7.57 1.90
N THR A 224 21.78 -7.69 3.09
CA THR A 224 23.19 -8.07 3.27
C THR A 224 23.36 -9.58 3.37
N LEU A 225 22.45 -10.27 4.08
CA LEU A 225 22.55 -11.71 4.30
C LEU A 225 22.08 -12.55 3.11
N LEU A 226 21.06 -12.08 2.37
CA LEU A 226 20.46 -12.86 1.28
C LEU A 226 21.03 -12.50 -0.10
N LEU A 227 21.74 -11.38 -0.24
CA LEU A 227 22.29 -10.95 -1.52
C LEU A 227 23.55 -11.74 -1.87
N ASN A 228 23.50 -12.46 -2.98
CA ASN A 228 24.68 -13.07 -3.60
C ASN A 228 25.32 -12.08 -4.59
N ARG A 229 24.54 -11.55 -5.53
CA ARG A 229 24.96 -10.51 -6.48
C ARG A 229 23.78 -9.86 -7.16
N GLU A 230 23.94 -8.61 -7.60
CA GLU A 230 22.95 -7.91 -8.42
C GLU A 230 23.09 -8.32 -9.89
N ILE A 231 22.01 -8.79 -10.52
CA ILE A 231 22.04 -9.26 -11.93
C ILE A 231 21.48 -8.25 -12.93
N GLY A 232 20.86 -7.16 -12.47
CA GLY A 232 20.29 -6.12 -13.33
C GLY A 232 21.31 -5.56 -14.34
N PRO A 233 22.55 -5.22 -13.94
CA PRO A 233 23.56 -4.74 -14.88
C PRO A 233 23.91 -5.71 -16.01
N GLU A 234 23.77 -7.02 -15.77
CA GLU A 234 24.03 -8.07 -16.79
C GLU A 234 22.85 -8.21 -17.75
N LEU A 235 21.62 -7.99 -17.25
CA LEU A 235 20.38 -8.15 -18.02
C LEU A 235 20.00 -6.90 -18.82
N PHE A 236 20.37 -5.71 -18.34
CA PHE A 236 20.02 -4.43 -18.94
C PHE A 236 21.28 -3.75 -19.46
N ALA A 237 21.53 -3.82 -20.78
CA ALA A 237 22.74 -3.28 -21.41
C ALA A 237 22.98 -1.77 -21.14
N ASP A 238 21.90 -1.02 -20.85
CA ASP A 238 21.93 0.40 -20.48
C ASP A 238 21.80 0.64 -18.96
N ALA A 239 22.21 -0.33 -18.12
CA ALA A 239 22.09 -0.21 -16.66
C ALA A 239 22.79 1.03 -16.08
N SER A 240 23.80 1.56 -16.79
CA SER A 240 24.47 2.82 -16.46
C SER A 240 23.54 4.05 -16.48
N GLN A 241 22.41 3.99 -17.19
CA GLN A 241 21.40 5.06 -17.22
C GLN A 241 20.20 4.78 -16.29
N ILE A 242 19.95 3.51 -15.96
CA ILE A 242 18.78 3.08 -15.18
C ILE A 242 19.02 3.20 -13.66
N GLY A 243 20.28 3.20 -13.24
CA GLY A 243 20.64 3.54 -11.87
C GLY A 243 22.14 3.64 -11.73
N ASP A 244 22.64 4.84 -11.44
CA ASP A 244 24.01 5.04 -10.98
C ASP A 244 24.26 4.02 -9.84
N HIS A 245 25.17 3.08 -10.07
CA HIS A 245 25.40 1.89 -9.26
C HIS A 245 26.00 2.19 -7.86
N THR A 246 25.96 3.44 -7.42
CA THR A 246 26.65 3.96 -6.24
C THR A 246 25.91 3.70 -4.91
N GLY A 247 24.87 2.88 -4.92
CA GLY A 247 24.16 2.46 -3.70
C GLY A 247 23.38 3.55 -2.97
N GLY A 248 23.28 4.75 -3.56
CA GLY A 248 22.53 5.89 -3.01
C GLY A 248 21.07 5.95 -3.47
N MET A 249 20.20 6.56 -2.66
CA MET A 249 18.87 6.99 -3.12
C MET A 249 19.04 8.10 -4.15
N HIS A 250 18.65 7.83 -5.39
CA HIS A 250 18.66 8.83 -6.46
C HIS A 250 17.51 9.81 -6.31
N ILE A 251 17.82 11.10 -6.18
CA ILE A 251 16.83 12.18 -6.21
C ILE A 251 16.40 12.38 -7.67
N LYS A 252 15.26 11.78 -8.03
CA LYS A 252 14.63 11.83 -9.35
C LYS A 252 13.67 13.02 -9.53
N LEU A 253 13.56 13.91 -8.54
CA LEU A 253 12.57 14.99 -8.50
C LEU A 253 12.54 15.85 -9.78
N LEU A 254 13.69 16.37 -10.22
CA LEU A 254 13.74 17.24 -11.41
C LEU A 254 13.32 16.49 -12.68
N ARG A 255 13.74 15.24 -12.83
CA ARG A 255 13.35 14.40 -13.97
C ARG A 255 11.86 14.09 -13.94
N ASN A 256 11.33 13.70 -12.78
CA ASN A 256 9.90 13.46 -12.58
C ASN A 256 9.06 14.70 -12.88
N LEU A 257 9.52 15.90 -12.49
CA LEU A 257 8.85 17.16 -12.82
C LEU A 257 8.85 17.42 -14.34
N GLY A 258 9.97 17.18 -15.02
CA GLY A 258 10.05 17.24 -16.48
C GLY A 258 9.05 16.28 -17.15
N SER A 259 9.04 15.01 -16.74
CA SER A 259 8.09 14.02 -17.26
C SER A 259 6.63 14.41 -17.02
N VAL A 260 6.30 14.98 -15.85
CA VAL A 260 4.93 15.46 -15.58
C VAL A 260 4.53 16.57 -16.54
N ILE A 261 5.42 17.53 -16.81
CA ILE A 261 5.17 18.60 -17.78
C ILE A 261 4.95 17.98 -19.17
N ASP A 262 5.82 17.08 -19.59
CA ASP A 262 5.73 16.41 -20.88
C ASP A 262 4.39 15.66 -21.00
N TRP A 263 3.98 14.89 -20.00
CA TRP A 263 2.72 14.13 -20.01
C TRP A 263 1.46 15.00 -20.13
N PHE A 264 1.49 16.26 -19.69
CA PHE A 264 0.37 17.19 -19.90
C PHE A 264 0.35 17.83 -21.30
N ILE A 265 1.49 17.82 -22.00
CA ILE A 265 1.64 18.46 -23.32
C ILE A 265 1.56 17.42 -24.44
N THR A 266 2.03 16.19 -24.18
CA THR A 266 2.02 15.07 -25.13
C THR A 266 0.96 14.05 -24.75
N PHE A 267 -0.14 14.04 -25.51
CA PHE A 267 -1.20 13.04 -25.38
C PHE A 267 -0.87 11.83 -26.24
N ASP A 268 -0.65 10.68 -25.61
CA ASP A 268 -0.55 9.38 -26.28
C ASP A 268 -1.54 8.36 -25.68
N TYR A 269 -1.64 7.20 -26.33
CA TYR A 269 -2.54 6.12 -25.91
C TYR A 269 -2.09 5.38 -24.64
N SER A 270 -0.94 5.73 -24.05
CA SER A 270 -0.53 5.22 -22.74
C SER A 270 -1.11 6.03 -21.59
N PHE A 271 -1.74 7.18 -21.88
CA PHE A 271 -2.41 8.07 -20.91
C PHE A 271 -1.54 8.40 -19.67
N PRO A 272 -0.26 8.79 -19.83
CA PRO A 272 0.65 8.93 -18.71
C PRO A 272 0.27 10.12 -17.80
N PHE A 273 -0.55 11.07 -18.28
CA PHE A 273 -1.13 12.15 -17.47
C PHE A 273 -2.03 11.64 -16.33
N LEU A 274 -2.49 10.39 -16.36
CA LEU A 274 -3.22 9.79 -15.23
C LEU A 274 -2.35 9.73 -13.97
N ILE A 275 -1.03 9.62 -14.11
CA ILE A 275 -0.08 9.56 -12.99
C ILE A 275 -0.13 10.86 -12.15
N PRO A 276 0.17 12.04 -12.72
CA PRO A 276 0.08 13.29 -11.96
C PRO A 276 -1.35 13.56 -11.48
N LEU A 277 -2.38 13.17 -12.23
CA LEU A 277 -3.77 13.33 -11.78
C LEU A 277 -4.04 12.52 -10.50
N LEU A 278 -3.59 11.26 -10.42
CA LEU A 278 -3.75 10.43 -9.22
C LEU A 278 -2.98 10.99 -8.02
N LEU A 279 -1.75 11.50 -8.24
CA LEU A 279 -0.96 12.15 -7.18
C LEU A 279 -1.65 13.43 -6.69
N LEU A 280 -2.17 14.26 -7.60
CA LEU A 280 -2.94 15.46 -7.26
C LEU A 280 -4.22 15.10 -6.51
N CYS A 281 -4.94 14.06 -6.93
CA CYS A 281 -6.10 13.55 -6.21
C CYS A 281 -5.74 13.13 -4.78
N ALA A 282 -4.63 12.40 -4.59
CA ALA A 282 -4.18 11.98 -3.26
C ALA A 282 -3.89 13.20 -2.36
N VAL A 283 -3.18 14.20 -2.87
CA VAL A 283 -2.88 15.45 -2.14
C VAL A 283 -4.15 16.26 -1.86
N ALA A 284 -5.07 16.36 -2.83
CA ALA A 284 -6.33 17.07 -2.66
C ALA A 284 -7.19 16.42 -1.56
N VAL A 285 -7.30 15.08 -1.55
CA VAL A 285 -8.00 14.35 -0.48
C VAL A 285 -7.37 14.65 0.87
N VAL A 286 -6.04 14.63 0.98
CA VAL A 286 -5.33 14.99 2.21
C VAL A 286 -5.68 16.42 2.67
N GLY A 287 -5.65 17.38 1.75
CA GLY A 287 -6.01 18.77 2.03
C GLY A 287 -7.44 18.90 2.56
N VAL A 288 -8.40 18.22 1.94
CA VAL A 288 -9.81 18.23 2.40
C VAL A 288 -9.96 17.53 3.76
N LEU A 289 -9.27 16.41 3.99
CA LEU A 289 -9.29 15.71 5.28
C LEU A 289 -8.74 16.60 6.40
N LEU A 290 -7.63 17.29 6.17
CA LEU A 290 -7.06 18.24 7.14
C LEU A 290 -7.98 19.44 7.38
N ALA A 291 -8.58 19.99 6.33
CA ALA A 291 -9.52 21.11 6.45
C ALA A 291 -10.76 20.72 7.29
N ARG A 292 -11.28 19.51 7.09
CA ARG A 292 -12.48 19.01 7.80
C ARG A 292 -12.19 18.53 9.22
N TYR A 293 -11.09 17.80 9.42
CA TYR A 293 -10.84 17.05 10.66
C TYR A 293 -9.63 17.53 11.46
N ARG A 294 -8.86 18.48 10.92
CA ARG A 294 -7.69 19.09 11.58
C ARG A 294 -6.70 18.02 12.08
N LEU A 295 -6.22 18.16 13.32
CA LEU A 295 -5.23 17.27 13.93
C LEU A 295 -5.69 15.81 14.03
N LYS A 296 -7.01 15.53 14.05
CA LYS A 296 -7.51 14.16 14.09
C LYS A 296 -7.18 13.37 12.82
N ALA A 297 -6.98 14.04 11.69
CA ALA A 297 -6.57 13.42 10.44
C ALA A 297 -5.07 13.56 10.15
N ALA A 298 -4.29 14.16 11.07
CA ALA A 298 -2.88 14.49 10.82
C ALA A 298 -2.03 13.26 10.50
N GLY A 299 -2.21 12.14 11.23
CA GLY A 299 -1.48 10.91 10.94
C GLY A 299 -1.73 10.42 9.52
N LEU A 300 -3.00 10.28 9.12
CA LEU A 300 -3.36 9.79 7.78
C LEU A 300 -2.95 10.78 6.68
N ALA A 301 -3.06 12.08 6.95
CA ALA A 301 -2.60 13.12 6.04
C ALA A 301 -1.09 13.04 5.78
N VAL A 302 -0.28 12.95 6.83
CA VAL A 302 1.18 12.84 6.69
C VAL A 302 1.58 11.50 6.07
N TYR A 303 0.88 10.40 6.39
CA TYR A 303 1.10 9.09 5.75
C TYR A 303 1.01 9.16 4.22
N VAL A 304 -0.05 9.80 3.70
CA VAL A 304 -0.27 9.93 2.25
C VAL A 304 0.66 10.98 1.64
N ALA A 305 0.83 12.13 2.30
CA ALA A 305 1.72 13.18 1.82
C ALA A 305 3.18 12.70 1.74
N ALA A 306 3.65 11.93 2.71
CA ALA A 306 4.99 11.33 2.71
C ALA A 306 5.15 10.32 1.57
N GLN A 307 4.13 9.52 1.27
CA GLN A 307 4.14 8.62 0.10
C GLN A 307 4.22 9.39 -1.21
N VAL A 308 3.37 10.41 -1.40
CA VAL A 308 3.40 11.23 -2.62
C VAL A 308 4.76 11.92 -2.76
N ALA A 309 5.30 12.48 -1.68
CA ALA A 309 6.63 13.10 -1.68
C ALA A 309 7.72 12.08 -2.06
N ALA A 310 7.71 10.88 -1.46
CA ALA A 310 8.67 9.83 -1.78
C ALA A 310 8.56 9.37 -3.23
N LEU A 311 7.36 9.28 -3.79
CA LEU A 311 7.15 8.96 -5.21
C LEU A 311 7.73 10.04 -6.12
N CYS A 312 7.45 11.31 -5.83
CA CYS A 312 8.00 12.43 -6.60
C CYS A 312 9.53 12.52 -6.50
N ILE A 313 10.10 12.23 -5.33
CA ILE A 313 11.53 12.40 -5.06
C ILE A 313 12.36 11.20 -5.51
N ALA A 314 11.92 9.97 -5.25
CA ALA A 314 12.77 8.78 -5.35
C ALA A 314 12.26 7.71 -6.32
N ALA A 315 10.98 7.72 -6.70
CA ALA A 315 10.45 6.72 -7.63
C ALA A 315 10.69 7.09 -9.09
N GLU A 316 10.71 6.07 -9.95
CA GLU A 316 10.54 6.24 -11.39
C GLU A 316 9.04 6.42 -11.67
N LEU A 317 8.54 7.64 -11.84
CA LEU A 317 7.09 7.82 -12.03
C LEU A 317 6.58 7.13 -13.30
N ALA A 318 7.43 6.94 -14.32
CA ALA A 318 7.09 6.17 -15.52
C ALA A 318 6.78 4.69 -15.23
N GLU A 319 7.27 4.13 -14.12
CA GLU A 319 6.86 2.82 -13.61
C GLU A 319 5.58 2.95 -12.78
N THR A 320 4.42 3.11 -13.42
CA THR A 320 3.13 3.40 -12.74
C THR A 320 2.77 2.42 -11.62
N ARG A 321 3.29 1.19 -11.63
CA ARG A 321 3.13 0.21 -10.54
C ARG A 321 3.55 0.77 -9.16
N VAL A 322 4.46 1.75 -9.09
CA VAL A 322 4.84 2.40 -7.81
C VAL A 322 3.66 3.13 -7.17
N LEU A 323 2.64 3.50 -7.96
CA LEU A 323 1.41 4.13 -7.47
C LEU A 323 0.46 3.15 -6.79
N LEU A 324 0.68 1.82 -6.91
CA LEU A 324 -0.16 0.80 -6.27
C LEU A 324 -0.25 1.00 -4.74
N GLN A 325 0.77 1.59 -4.12
CA GLN A 325 0.73 1.93 -2.69
C GLN A 325 -0.38 2.92 -2.31
N LEU A 326 -0.79 3.80 -3.24
CA LEU A 326 -1.86 4.78 -3.03
C LEU A 326 -3.25 4.22 -3.34
N VAL A 327 -3.35 3.12 -4.09
CA VAL A 327 -4.64 2.57 -4.58
C VAL A 327 -5.62 2.27 -3.44
N PRO A 328 -5.24 1.56 -2.34
CA PRO A 328 -6.17 1.31 -1.25
C PRO A 328 -6.72 2.60 -0.62
N PHE A 329 -5.91 3.65 -0.50
CA PHE A 329 -6.32 4.94 0.05
C PHE A 329 -7.28 5.66 -0.89
N LEU A 330 -6.94 5.77 -2.17
CA LEU A 330 -7.77 6.42 -3.18
C LEU A 330 -9.12 5.71 -3.35
N ALA A 331 -9.15 4.39 -3.25
CA ALA A 331 -10.38 3.60 -3.32
C ALA A 331 -11.37 3.92 -2.18
N VAL A 332 -10.87 4.28 -0.99
CA VAL A 332 -11.71 4.62 0.18
C VAL A 332 -11.88 6.12 0.38
N ALA A 333 -11.12 6.96 -0.34
CA ALA A 333 -11.08 8.40 -0.17
C ALA A 333 -12.46 9.06 -0.25
N PRO A 334 -13.36 8.75 -1.21
CA PRO A 334 -14.69 9.36 -1.25
C PRO A 334 -15.50 9.13 0.04
N LEU A 335 -15.36 7.95 0.65
CA LEU A 335 -16.06 7.57 1.88
C LEU A 335 -15.46 8.29 3.10
N LEU A 336 -14.13 8.44 3.15
CA LEU A 336 -13.42 9.19 4.19
C LEU A 336 -13.82 10.66 4.20
N LEU A 337 -14.06 11.23 3.01
CA LEU A 337 -14.50 12.61 2.86
C LEU A 337 -15.95 12.79 3.35
N ASN A 338 -16.85 11.86 3.07
CA ASN A 338 -18.28 11.99 3.37
C ASN A 338 -18.64 11.77 4.84
N ARG A 339 -17.95 10.89 5.58
CA ARG A 339 -18.35 10.55 6.96
C ARG A 339 -17.60 11.33 8.03
N THR A 340 -18.34 12.15 8.78
CA THR A 340 -17.80 12.87 9.96
C THR A 340 -17.50 11.96 11.16
N ARG A 341 -18.26 10.88 11.35
CA ARG A 341 -18.29 10.14 12.63
C ARG A 341 -17.09 9.24 12.94
N TRP A 342 -16.24 8.86 11.97
CA TRP A 342 -15.16 7.90 12.26
C TRP A 342 -14.04 8.47 13.14
N LEU A 343 -13.98 9.81 13.29
CA LEU A 343 -13.06 10.51 14.19
C LEU A 343 -13.71 11.04 15.48
N ASP A 344 -15.03 10.98 15.61
CA ASP A 344 -15.76 11.61 16.72
C ASP A 344 -16.24 10.65 17.82
N GLU A 345 -16.23 9.34 17.58
CA GLU A 345 -16.71 8.32 18.55
C GLU A 345 -15.88 8.21 19.87
N GLU A 346 -14.79 8.98 20.05
CA GLU A 346 -14.06 9.01 21.36
C GLU A 346 -14.72 9.86 22.44
N ALA A 347 -15.59 10.80 22.08
CA ALA A 347 -16.19 11.69 23.07
C ALA A 347 -17.16 10.98 24.05
N ILE A 348 -17.49 9.70 23.81
CA ILE A 348 -18.57 9.00 24.53
C ILE A 348 -18.05 7.91 25.49
N LYS A 349 -16.74 7.62 25.50
CA LYS A 349 -16.16 6.58 26.38
C LYS A 349 -14.93 7.05 27.15
N ALA A 350 -14.94 8.27 27.67
CA ALA A 350 -14.11 8.54 28.83
C ALA A 350 -14.62 7.63 29.97
N PRO A 351 -13.76 6.84 30.63
CA PRO A 351 -14.17 6.15 31.85
C PRO A 351 -14.69 7.21 32.82
N ALA A 352 -15.90 7.00 33.37
CA ALA A 352 -16.36 7.81 34.48
C ALA A 352 -15.29 7.72 35.59
N PRO A 353 -14.94 8.85 36.22
CA PRO A 353 -13.82 8.95 37.16
C PRO A 353 -13.92 7.97 38.33
#